data_AF-A0A255RE31-F1
#
_entry.id   AF-A0A255RE31-F1
#
_cell.length_a   1.000
_cell.length_b   1.000
_cell.length_c   1.000
_cell.angle_alpha   90.00
_cell.angle_beta   90.00
_cell.angle_gamma   90.00
#
_symmetry.space_group_name_H-M   'P 1'
#
loop_
_entity.id
_entity.type
_entity.pdbx_description
1 polymer ?
#
loop_
_entity_poly.entity_id
_entity_poly.type
_entity_poly.pdbx_seq_one_letter_code
_entity_poly.pdbx_strand_id
1 'polypeptide(L)'
;MKRLLLSLPLLCLCTLVQAKVVMPRFFADGMVLQQQTECRLWGTATPGAPLVVTASWTHGKWKSRVNADGSFSITITTPTAGGPFTISIDDGEKTMLSNVLVGEVWICSGQSNMEMPMKGFKMQPVEGTTEELLRCKDTKMRLFTVKRHAAITPQTDVEGEWSEANSESVRNFSATAYYFGRALRQQLDVPVGLIVTAWGGSACEAWMAADWLKAFPKVTLPRDEKDVNRLKQRCPTALYNGQLRPLIGYAMRGAIWYQGEDNVPRYDYYASLLETMVRGWRADWKQGNFPFYYCQIAPYDYSLINWSGSQLLREQQLLAEQRIPHARMAVLMDAGLEYGIHPRMKRQAGERLALLALTNTYGVKGLPDFATYSKVEFQGDTAVVQFDRSKEWVYFEHGTTSKLFEVAGRDSVFHPANHVWIARNRVYVKSDSVAHPVAVRYAWSDWAVGDLMHDGLPVSSFRTDF
;
A
#
# COMPACT_ATOMS: atom_id res chain seq x y z
N MET A 1 -24.50 82.45 12.77
CA MET A 1 -25.03 81.06 12.82
C MET A 1 -23.85 80.09 12.73
N LYS A 2 -23.34 79.59 13.87
CA LYS A 2 -22.25 78.60 13.91
C LYS A 2 -22.86 77.20 13.90
N ARG A 3 -22.64 76.41 12.83
CA ARG A 3 -23.09 75.02 12.73
C ARG A 3 -22.08 74.13 13.47
N LEU A 4 -22.49 73.52 14.59
CA LEU A 4 -21.78 72.41 15.23
C LEU A 4 -22.03 71.15 14.42
N LEU A 5 -20.97 70.55 13.88
CA LEU A 5 -20.97 69.19 13.34
C LEU A 5 -20.70 68.22 14.49
N LEU A 6 -21.74 67.52 14.95
CA LEU A 6 -21.60 66.36 15.83
C LEU A 6 -21.13 65.16 14.99
N SER A 7 -19.93 64.67 15.28
CA SER A 7 -19.41 63.38 14.81
C SER A 7 -19.92 62.27 15.73
N LEU A 8 -20.71 61.36 15.18
CA LEU A 8 -21.19 60.17 15.86
C LEU A 8 -20.12 59.06 15.73
N PRO A 9 -19.64 58.44 16.81
CA PRO A 9 -18.70 57.33 16.69
C PRO A 9 -19.47 56.08 16.22
N LEU A 10 -19.09 55.56 15.07
CA LEU A 10 -19.60 54.30 14.52
C LEU A 10 -19.04 53.16 15.39
N LEU A 11 -19.85 52.64 16.30
CA LEU A 11 -19.52 51.47 17.11
C LEU A 11 -19.52 50.23 16.18
N CYS A 12 -18.35 49.83 15.69
CA CYS A 12 -18.18 48.54 15.02
C CYS A 12 -18.43 47.43 16.04
N LEU A 13 -19.65 46.86 16.04
CA LEU A 13 -19.93 45.60 16.70
C LEU A 13 -19.12 44.50 15.99
N CYS A 14 -17.93 44.18 16.51
CA CYS A 14 -17.22 42.97 16.13
C CYS A 14 -17.99 41.77 16.70
N THR A 15 -18.84 41.15 15.89
CA THR A 15 -19.35 39.82 16.19
C THR A 15 -18.17 38.86 16.17
N LEU A 16 -17.75 38.40 17.36
CA LEU A 16 -16.80 37.29 17.50
C LEU A 16 -17.49 36.03 16.95
N VAL A 17 -17.24 35.71 15.69
CA VAL A 17 -17.60 34.41 15.13
C VAL A 17 -16.74 33.37 15.84
N GLN A 18 -17.31 32.61 16.77
CA GLN A 18 -16.64 31.44 17.35
C GLN A 18 -16.63 30.34 16.28
N ALA A 19 -15.44 30.02 15.78
CA ALA A 19 -15.26 28.92 14.86
C ALA A 19 -15.20 27.62 15.67
N LYS A 20 -16.21 26.77 15.50
CA LYS A 20 -16.24 25.40 16.05
C LYS A 20 -15.05 24.59 15.55
N VAL A 21 -14.54 23.68 16.38
CA VAL A 21 -13.53 22.67 15.97
C VAL A 21 -13.98 21.94 14.70
N VAL A 22 -13.15 22.01 13.65
CA VAL A 22 -13.29 21.26 12.40
C VAL A 22 -12.13 20.29 12.27
N MET A 23 -12.47 19.01 12.15
CA MET A 23 -11.53 17.92 11.97
C MET A 23 -11.52 17.46 10.51
N PRO A 24 -10.36 17.03 9.97
CA PRO A 24 -10.32 16.24 8.75
C PRO A 24 -11.26 15.02 8.81
N ARG A 25 -11.82 14.61 7.67
CA ARG A 25 -12.88 13.60 7.56
C ARG A 25 -12.53 12.22 8.11
N PHE A 26 -11.26 11.87 8.18
CA PHE A 26 -10.81 10.60 8.77
C PHE A 26 -10.76 10.62 10.31
N PHE A 27 -10.84 11.80 10.95
CA PHE A 27 -11.10 11.93 12.38
C PHE A 27 -12.60 12.10 12.61
N ALA A 28 -13.31 10.98 12.56
CA ALA A 28 -14.76 10.93 12.64
C ALA A 28 -15.21 9.77 13.52
N ASP A 29 -16.52 9.70 13.77
CA ASP A 29 -17.14 8.58 14.46
C ASP A 29 -16.83 7.25 13.75
N GLY A 30 -16.62 6.19 14.54
CA GLY A 30 -16.32 4.86 14.00
C GLY A 30 -14.86 4.64 13.56
N MET A 31 -13.98 5.64 13.70
CA MET A 31 -12.56 5.51 13.34
C MET A 31 -11.79 4.51 14.20
N VAL A 32 -10.57 4.18 13.76
CA VAL A 32 -9.61 3.38 14.53
C VAL A 32 -8.32 4.17 14.71
N LEU A 33 -7.89 4.38 15.95
CA LEU A 33 -6.57 4.91 16.26
C LEU A 33 -5.56 3.77 16.47
N GLN A 34 -4.31 3.99 16.06
CA GLN A 34 -3.23 3.04 16.32
C GLN A 34 -3.02 2.87 17.82
N GLN A 35 -2.91 1.62 18.28
CA GLN A 35 -2.70 1.28 19.68
C GLN A 35 -1.26 1.49 20.14
N GLN A 36 -1.10 1.68 21.46
CA GLN A 36 0.19 1.73 22.16
C GLN A 36 1.21 2.69 21.53
N THR A 37 0.74 3.87 21.13
CA THR A 37 1.58 4.88 20.50
C THR A 37 1.10 6.29 20.83
N GLU A 38 1.87 7.26 20.37
CA GLU A 38 1.46 8.65 20.29
C GLU A 38 0.71 8.91 18.98
N CYS A 39 -0.57 9.28 19.10
CA CYS A 39 -1.43 9.64 17.98
C CYS A 39 -1.57 11.16 17.92
N ARG A 40 -1.25 11.74 16.77
CA ARG A 40 -1.49 13.17 16.53
C ARG A 40 -2.93 13.37 16.06
N LEU A 41 -3.67 14.27 16.70
CA LEU A 41 -4.93 14.82 16.22
C LEU A 41 -4.69 16.24 15.74
N TRP A 42 -5.28 16.64 14.62
CA TRP A 42 -5.15 18.00 14.08
C TRP A 42 -6.42 18.44 13.38
N GLY A 43 -6.57 19.75 13.23
CA GLY A 43 -7.72 20.39 12.62
C GLY A 43 -7.62 21.90 12.68
N THR A 44 -8.75 22.57 12.55
CA THR A 44 -8.87 24.02 12.75
C THR A 44 -9.92 24.32 13.82
N ALA A 45 -9.74 25.46 14.50
CA ALA A 45 -10.59 25.92 15.60
C ALA A 45 -10.46 27.45 15.75
N THR A 46 -11.10 28.02 16.75
CA THR A 46 -10.99 29.47 17.01
C THR A 46 -9.54 29.88 17.33
N PRO A 47 -8.92 30.81 16.56
CA PRO A 47 -7.53 31.23 16.78
C PRO A 47 -7.25 31.69 18.21
N GLY A 48 -6.17 31.20 18.82
CA GLY A 48 -5.77 31.56 20.17
C GLY A 48 -6.60 30.92 21.30
N ALA A 49 -7.67 30.19 20.99
CA ALA A 49 -8.49 29.53 22.01
C ALA A 49 -7.70 28.44 22.78
N PRO A 50 -7.96 28.26 24.09
CA PRO A 50 -7.44 27.11 24.82
C PRO A 50 -8.07 25.83 24.26
N LEU A 51 -7.26 24.81 24.01
CA LEU A 51 -7.73 23.51 23.51
C LEU A 51 -7.54 22.44 24.58
N VAL A 52 -8.61 21.72 24.91
CA VAL A 52 -8.57 20.58 25.85
C VAL A 52 -9.10 19.33 25.16
N VAL A 53 -8.30 18.28 25.15
CA VAL A 53 -8.71 16.96 24.67
C VAL A 53 -8.81 15.99 25.84
N THR A 54 -9.90 15.24 25.88
CA THR A 54 -10.14 14.16 26.84
C THR A 54 -10.58 12.90 26.12
N ALA A 55 -10.23 11.74 26.65
CA ALA A 55 -10.59 10.47 26.06
C ALA A 55 -11.07 9.50 27.15
N SER A 56 -12.13 8.75 26.87
CA SER A 56 -12.79 7.87 27.85
C SER A 56 -11.92 6.75 28.43
N TRP A 57 -10.77 6.42 27.82
CA TRP A 57 -9.83 5.42 28.33
C TRP A 57 -8.86 5.95 29.40
N THR A 58 -8.91 7.23 29.73
CA THR A 58 -8.04 7.83 30.75
C THR A 58 -8.72 8.97 31.50
N HIS A 59 -8.32 9.20 32.75
CA HIS A 59 -8.70 10.39 33.50
C HIS A 59 -7.83 11.62 33.15
N GLY A 60 -6.74 11.41 32.42
CA GLY A 60 -5.84 12.47 31.96
C GLY A 60 -6.49 13.39 30.93
N LYS A 61 -5.94 14.60 30.81
CA LYS A 61 -6.33 15.59 29.79
C LYS A 61 -5.10 16.08 29.07
N TRP A 62 -5.20 16.23 27.75
CA TRP A 62 -4.18 16.91 26.96
C TRP A 62 -4.62 18.35 26.75
N LYS A 63 -3.70 19.29 26.93
CA LYS A 63 -3.96 20.73 26.80
C LYS A 63 -3.02 21.32 25.76
N SER A 64 -3.55 22.19 24.92
CA SER A 64 -2.80 22.98 23.94
C SER A 64 -3.47 24.34 23.74
N ARG A 65 -3.00 25.11 22.77
CA ARG A 65 -3.64 26.35 22.32
C ARG A 65 -3.73 26.33 20.79
N VAL A 66 -4.84 26.81 20.25
CA VAL A 66 -5.01 26.96 18.81
C VAL A 66 -4.07 28.06 18.31
N ASN A 67 -3.40 27.82 17.19
CA ASN A 67 -2.45 28.75 16.59
C ASN A 67 -3.16 30.02 16.08
N ALA A 68 -2.37 31.06 15.79
CA ALA A 68 -2.89 32.33 15.27
C ALA A 68 -3.57 32.19 13.88
N ASP A 69 -3.19 31.18 13.11
CA ASP A 69 -3.79 30.84 11.81
C ASP A 69 -5.05 29.94 11.93
N GLY A 70 -5.47 29.63 13.17
CA GLY A 70 -6.62 28.75 13.45
C GLY A 70 -6.30 27.26 13.42
N SER A 71 -5.09 26.85 13.03
CA SER A 71 -4.70 25.43 13.07
C SER A 71 -4.43 24.96 14.50
N PHE A 72 -4.64 23.67 14.76
CA PHE A 72 -4.12 23.04 15.96
C PHE A 72 -3.60 21.65 15.67
N SER A 73 -2.69 21.20 16.53
CA SER A 73 -2.20 19.83 16.59
C SER A 73 -2.00 19.47 18.05
N ILE A 74 -2.43 18.27 18.43
CA ILE A 74 -2.28 17.74 19.78
C ILE A 74 -1.97 16.25 19.72
N THR A 75 -0.97 15.83 20.49
CA THR A 75 -0.56 14.44 20.57
C THR A 75 -1.22 13.79 21.78
N ILE A 76 -1.91 12.67 21.56
CA ILE A 76 -2.54 11.87 22.60
C ILE A 76 -1.89 10.49 22.67
N THR A 77 -1.81 9.91 23.86
CA THR A 77 -1.29 8.54 24.05
C THR A 77 -2.45 7.55 24.02
N THR A 78 -2.36 6.53 23.16
CA THR A 78 -3.39 5.49 23.04
C THR A 78 -3.08 4.27 23.92
N PRO A 79 -4.11 3.59 24.46
CA PRO A 79 -3.95 2.38 25.26
C PRO A 79 -3.64 1.17 24.36
N THR A 80 -3.57 -0.01 24.97
CA THR A 80 -3.75 -1.27 24.25
C THR A 80 -5.10 -1.32 23.53
N ALA A 81 -5.20 -2.19 22.53
CA ALA A 81 -6.38 -2.37 21.72
C ALA A 81 -7.69 -2.53 22.55
N GLY A 82 -8.76 -1.90 22.08
CA GLY A 82 -10.06 -1.91 22.76
C GLY A 82 -11.06 -0.90 22.19
N GLY A 83 -12.07 -0.59 23.00
CA GLY A 83 -13.17 0.30 22.66
C GLY A 83 -14.51 -0.44 22.56
N PRO A 84 -15.60 0.24 22.14
CA PRO A 84 -15.61 1.63 21.66
C PRO A 84 -15.34 2.65 22.76
N PHE A 85 -14.60 3.69 22.40
CA PHE A 85 -14.29 4.85 23.23
C PHE A 85 -14.91 6.13 22.66
N THR A 86 -14.88 7.19 23.46
CA THR A 86 -15.15 8.56 23.04
C THR A 86 -13.93 9.46 23.23
N ILE A 87 -13.81 10.49 22.38
CA ILE A 87 -12.84 11.58 22.49
C ILE A 87 -13.59 12.91 22.42
N SER A 88 -13.39 13.79 23.39
CA SER A 88 -13.92 15.14 23.36
C SER A 88 -12.79 16.14 23.11
N ILE A 89 -13.01 17.03 22.15
CA ILE A 89 -12.12 18.14 21.79
C ILE A 89 -12.88 19.43 22.08
N ASP A 90 -12.36 20.24 22.98
CA ASP A 90 -13.04 21.42 23.55
C ASP A 90 -12.16 22.66 23.36
N ASP A 91 -12.63 23.61 22.55
CA ASP A 91 -12.02 24.95 22.37
C ASP A 91 -12.85 26.07 23.03
N GLY A 92 -13.82 25.71 23.87
CA GLY A 92 -14.92 26.54 24.32
C GLY A 92 -16.28 25.97 23.90
N GLU A 93 -16.33 25.28 22.75
CA GLU A 93 -17.43 24.39 22.35
C GLU A 93 -16.92 22.95 22.24
N LYS A 94 -17.68 21.98 22.76
CA LYS A 94 -17.29 20.57 22.71
C LYS A 94 -17.66 19.93 21.37
N THR A 95 -16.66 19.41 20.69
CA THR A 95 -16.82 18.41 19.62
C THR A 95 -16.53 17.02 20.18
N MET A 96 -17.40 16.06 19.87
CA MET A 96 -17.28 14.67 20.34
C MET A 96 -17.06 13.74 19.16
N LEU A 97 -16.06 12.87 19.27
CA LEU A 97 -15.87 11.70 18.43
C LEU A 97 -16.31 10.46 19.21
N SER A 98 -17.21 9.66 18.64
CA SER A 98 -17.84 8.51 19.26
C SER A 98 -17.49 7.21 18.52
N ASN A 99 -17.67 6.07 19.18
CA ASN A 99 -17.37 4.75 18.59
C ASN A 99 -15.92 4.66 18.07
N VAL A 100 -14.97 5.24 18.80
CA VAL A 100 -13.55 5.19 18.46
C VAL A 100 -12.96 3.88 18.94
N LEU A 101 -12.41 3.09 18.03
CA LEU A 101 -11.65 1.89 18.39
C LEU A 101 -10.16 2.24 18.50
N VAL A 102 -9.44 1.48 19.32
CA VAL A 102 -7.98 1.50 19.37
C VAL A 102 -7.48 0.12 18.96
N GLY A 103 -6.55 0.05 18.02
CA GLY A 103 -6.13 -1.21 17.41
C GLY A 103 -5.01 -1.03 16.38
N GLU A 104 -5.02 -1.82 15.32
CA GLU A 104 -4.02 -1.74 14.25
C GLU A 104 -4.55 -0.94 13.06
N VAL A 105 -3.80 0.05 12.59
CA VAL A 105 -4.18 0.90 11.45
C VAL A 105 -3.21 0.70 10.30
N TRP A 106 -3.74 0.49 9.09
CA TRP A 106 -2.93 0.30 7.89
C TRP A 106 -3.38 1.21 6.75
N ILE A 107 -2.41 1.89 6.13
CA ILE A 107 -2.63 2.63 4.87
C ILE A 107 -2.50 1.65 3.70
N CYS A 108 -3.53 1.57 2.88
CA CYS A 108 -3.61 0.65 1.74
C CYS A 108 -3.59 1.46 0.45
N SER A 109 -2.48 1.43 -0.29
CA SER A 109 -2.23 2.36 -1.40
C SER A 109 -1.80 1.68 -2.69
N GLY A 110 -1.91 2.41 -3.81
CA GLY A 110 -1.43 1.97 -5.12
C GLY A 110 -2.41 2.31 -6.23
N GLN A 111 -2.55 1.38 -7.18
CA GLN A 111 -3.42 1.57 -8.35
C GLN A 111 -4.62 0.61 -8.34
N SER A 112 -5.09 0.20 -9.51
CA SER A 112 -6.35 -0.50 -9.72
C SER A 112 -6.42 -1.84 -9.01
N ASN A 113 -5.30 -2.55 -8.85
CA ASN A 113 -5.26 -3.83 -8.16
C ASN A 113 -5.31 -3.70 -6.62
N MET A 114 -4.89 -2.55 -6.06
CA MET A 114 -5.24 -2.16 -4.68
C MET A 114 -6.68 -1.67 -4.60
N GLU A 115 -7.13 -0.88 -5.57
CA GLU A 115 -8.45 -0.23 -5.55
C GLU A 115 -9.62 -1.19 -5.76
N MET A 116 -9.41 -2.29 -6.50
CA MET A 116 -10.46 -3.18 -6.98
C MET A 116 -11.43 -3.59 -5.87
N PRO A 117 -12.72 -3.21 -5.97
CA PRO A 117 -13.67 -3.49 -4.92
C PRO A 117 -14.00 -4.99 -4.90
N MET A 118 -14.53 -5.50 -3.78
CA MET A 118 -14.94 -6.90 -3.67
C MET A 118 -15.95 -7.31 -4.75
N LYS A 119 -16.85 -6.42 -5.20
CA LYS A 119 -17.74 -6.69 -6.34
C LYS A 119 -17.03 -6.84 -7.70
N GLY A 120 -15.73 -6.56 -7.77
CA GLY A 120 -14.94 -6.52 -8.98
C GLY A 120 -15.17 -5.26 -9.84
N PHE A 121 -14.45 -5.20 -10.96
CA PHE A 121 -14.68 -4.24 -12.03
C PHE A 121 -15.59 -4.85 -13.09
N LYS A 122 -15.99 -4.02 -14.08
CA LYS A 122 -16.78 -4.49 -15.23
C LYS A 122 -16.08 -5.67 -15.90
N MET A 123 -16.78 -6.81 -15.96
CA MET A 123 -16.32 -8.09 -16.55
C MET A 123 -15.09 -8.71 -15.87
N GLN A 124 -14.72 -8.23 -14.68
CA GLN A 124 -13.53 -8.65 -13.95
C GLN A 124 -13.93 -8.92 -12.50
N PRO A 125 -14.48 -10.12 -12.21
CA PRO A 125 -14.94 -10.47 -10.88
C PRO A 125 -13.77 -10.75 -9.94
N VAL A 126 -14.01 -10.58 -8.63
CA VAL A 126 -13.14 -11.14 -7.59
C VAL A 126 -13.61 -12.56 -7.28
N GLU A 127 -12.68 -13.52 -7.21
CA GLU A 127 -13.00 -14.90 -6.89
C GLU A 127 -13.46 -15.05 -5.43
N GLY A 128 -14.46 -15.90 -5.18
CA GLY A 128 -14.99 -16.15 -3.83
C GLY A 128 -15.83 -15.01 -3.24
N THR A 129 -16.23 -14.02 -4.06
CA THR A 129 -16.98 -12.83 -3.60
C THR A 129 -18.27 -13.18 -2.89
N THR A 130 -19.08 -14.08 -3.45
CA THR A 130 -20.41 -14.39 -2.90
C THR A 130 -20.27 -15.07 -1.55
N GLU A 131 -19.37 -16.04 -1.44
CA GLU A 131 -19.06 -16.78 -0.22
C GLU A 131 -18.56 -15.84 0.88
N GLU A 132 -17.74 -14.85 0.51
CA GLU A 132 -17.24 -13.84 1.44
C GLU A 132 -18.36 -12.95 1.95
N LEU A 133 -19.18 -12.40 1.03
CA LEU A 133 -20.25 -11.46 1.38
C LEU A 133 -21.36 -12.10 2.22
N LEU A 134 -21.54 -13.42 2.14
CA LEU A 134 -22.46 -14.17 3.00
C LEU A 134 -21.99 -14.27 4.46
N ARG A 135 -20.68 -14.09 4.72
CA ARG A 135 -20.06 -14.35 6.02
C ARG A 135 -19.41 -13.12 6.63
N CYS A 136 -19.17 -12.06 5.85
CA CYS A 136 -18.49 -10.87 6.33
C CYS A 136 -19.39 -10.05 7.28
N LYS A 137 -19.08 -10.12 8.57
CA LYS A 137 -19.63 -9.24 9.60
C LYS A 137 -18.62 -9.12 10.74
N ASP A 138 -17.95 -7.97 10.82
CA ASP A 138 -16.97 -7.69 11.86
C ASP A 138 -17.06 -6.22 12.29
N THR A 139 -17.61 -6.00 13.48
CA THR A 139 -17.75 -4.67 14.09
C THR A 139 -16.44 -4.15 14.71
N LYS A 140 -15.35 -4.90 14.62
CA LYS A 140 -14.00 -4.45 15.02
C LYS A 140 -13.09 -4.22 13.80
N MET A 141 -13.57 -4.49 12.59
CA MET A 141 -12.90 -4.08 11.35
C MET A 141 -13.57 -2.84 10.78
N ARG A 142 -12.78 -1.79 10.56
CA ARG A 142 -13.25 -0.48 10.08
C ARG A 142 -12.61 -0.15 8.74
N LEU A 143 -13.44 0.30 7.82
CA LEU A 143 -13.10 0.52 6.43
C LEU A 143 -13.29 2.00 6.09
N PHE A 144 -12.24 2.64 5.54
CA PHE A 144 -12.29 4.00 5.03
C PHE A 144 -11.70 4.05 3.63
N THR A 145 -12.44 4.56 2.67
CA THR A 145 -11.94 4.75 1.30
C THR A 145 -11.86 6.24 0.99
N VAL A 146 -10.65 6.72 0.70
CA VAL A 146 -10.42 8.07 0.20
C VAL A 146 -11.02 8.19 -1.19
N LYS A 147 -11.85 9.20 -1.40
CA LYS A 147 -12.36 9.52 -2.73
C LYS A 147 -11.24 10.03 -3.61
N ARG A 148 -11.28 9.60 -4.87
CA ARG A 148 -10.36 10.01 -5.93
C ARG A 148 -10.28 11.54 -6.04
N HIS A 149 -9.10 12.07 -5.74
CA HIS A 149 -8.79 13.49 -5.87
C HIS A 149 -7.34 13.67 -6.35
N ALA A 150 -7.13 14.54 -7.34
CA ALA A 150 -5.82 14.87 -7.87
C ALA A 150 -5.68 16.39 -7.76
N ALA A 151 -4.56 16.87 -7.22
CA ALA A 151 -4.37 18.30 -6.97
C ALA A 151 -2.92 18.71 -7.20
N ILE A 152 -2.68 19.91 -7.74
CA ILE A 152 -1.31 20.42 -7.89
C ILE A 152 -0.70 20.87 -6.56
N THR A 153 -1.52 21.25 -5.59
CA THR A 153 -1.07 21.67 -4.25
C THR A 153 -1.48 20.66 -3.18
N PRO A 154 -0.66 20.48 -2.13
CA PRO A 154 -1.00 19.74 -0.93
C PRO A 154 -2.38 20.10 -0.37
N GLN A 155 -3.24 19.09 -0.22
CA GLN A 155 -4.54 19.24 0.46
C GLN A 155 -4.39 18.96 1.96
N THR A 156 -5.34 19.45 2.75
CA THR A 156 -5.38 19.28 4.22
C THR A 156 -6.45 18.28 4.68
N ASP A 157 -7.36 17.89 3.80
CA ASP A 157 -8.45 16.95 4.07
C ASP A 157 -8.73 16.05 2.85
N VAL A 158 -9.53 15.01 3.06
CA VAL A 158 -10.04 14.09 2.04
C VAL A 158 -11.55 13.97 2.15
N GLU A 159 -12.19 13.43 1.11
CA GLU A 159 -13.54 12.90 1.22
C GLU A 159 -13.50 11.38 1.47
N GLY A 160 -14.36 10.91 2.36
CA GLY A 160 -14.49 9.49 2.72
C GLY A 160 -15.27 9.33 4.03
N GLU A 161 -15.70 8.11 4.32
CA GLU A 161 -16.48 7.79 5.52
C GLU A 161 -16.01 6.45 6.10
N TRP A 162 -16.00 6.37 7.43
CA TRP A 162 -15.74 5.12 8.14
C TRP A 162 -16.98 4.24 8.14
N SER A 163 -16.78 2.94 7.92
CA SER A 163 -17.84 1.94 8.02
C SER A 163 -17.36 0.69 8.74
N GLU A 164 -18.27 0.00 9.41
CA GLU A 164 -18.01 -1.36 9.89
C GLU A 164 -17.91 -2.33 8.71
N ALA A 165 -17.16 -3.42 8.85
CA ALA A 165 -17.12 -4.45 7.82
C ALA A 165 -18.41 -5.29 7.85
N ASN A 166 -19.23 -5.15 6.82
CA ASN A 166 -20.43 -5.95 6.56
C ASN A 166 -20.60 -6.15 5.05
N SER A 167 -21.61 -6.93 4.64
CA SER A 167 -21.84 -7.24 3.22
C SER A 167 -21.99 -6.01 2.31
N GLU A 168 -22.53 -4.90 2.80
CA GLU A 168 -22.71 -3.67 2.01
C GLU A 168 -21.41 -2.90 1.84
N SER A 169 -20.69 -2.66 2.95
CA SER A 169 -19.43 -1.91 2.93
C SER A 169 -18.33 -2.70 2.23
N VAL A 170 -18.16 -3.98 2.57
CA VAL A 170 -17.13 -4.87 1.99
C VAL A 170 -17.31 -5.02 0.48
N ARG A 171 -18.57 -5.10 0.00
CA ARG A 171 -18.88 -5.19 -1.44
C ARG A 171 -18.25 -4.06 -2.25
N ASN A 172 -18.11 -2.87 -1.67
CA ASN A 172 -17.58 -1.68 -2.33
C ASN A 172 -16.16 -1.31 -1.89
N PHE A 173 -15.59 -2.04 -0.93
CA PHE A 173 -14.24 -1.82 -0.43
C PHE A 173 -13.20 -2.65 -1.18
N SER A 174 -11.94 -2.21 -1.15
CA SER A 174 -10.81 -2.94 -1.74
C SER A 174 -10.77 -4.40 -1.30
N ALA A 175 -10.83 -5.33 -2.25
CA ALA A 175 -10.78 -6.75 -1.96
C ALA A 175 -9.42 -7.14 -1.33
N THR A 176 -8.32 -6.65 -1.90
CA THR A 176 -6.97 -6.90 -1.39
C THR A 176 -6.81 -6.40 0.05
N ALA A 177 -7.20 -5.15 0.32
CA ALA A 177 -7.09 -4.57 1.66
C ALA A 177 -8.01 -5.28 2.65
N TYR A 178 -9.25 -5.61 2.25
CA TYR A 178 -10.17 -6.37 3.09
C TYR A 178 -9.58 -7.72 3.50
N TYR A 179 -9.07 -8.51 2.56
CA TYR A 179 -8.50 -9.82 2.88
C TYR A 179 -7.25 -9.71 3.76
N PHE A 180 -6.44 -8.67 3.56
CA PHE A 180 -5.35 -8.31 4.46
C PHE A 180 -5.84 -8.05 5.90
N GLY A 181 -6.78 -7.13 6.08
CA GLY A 181 -7.29 -6.78 7.41
C GLY A 181 -8.05 -7.94 8.08
N ARG A 182 -8.77 -8.75 7.30
CA ARG A 182 -9.46 -9.95 7.80
C ARG A 182 -8.48 -10.96 8.40
N ALA A 183 -7.38 -11.23 7.71
CA ALA A 183 -6.35 -12.13 8.23
C ALA A 183 -5.70 -11.58 9.51
N LEU A 184 -5.44 -10.26 9.59
CA LEU A 184 -4.98 -9.63 10.82
C LEU A 184 -6.01 -9.72 11.97
N ARG A 185 -7.30 -9.48 11.68
CA ARG A 185 -8.39 -9.61 12.65
C ARG A 185 -8.45 -11.01 13.24
N GLN A 186 -8.35 -12.03 12.40
CA GLN A 186 -8.39 -13.43 12.81
C GLN A 186 -7.18 -13.82 13.65
N GLN A 187 -5.98 -13.37 13.29
CA GLN A 187 -4.76 -13.80 13.97
C GLN A 187 -4.43 -13.00 15.23
N LEU A 188 -4.73 -11.69 15.24
CA LEU A 188 -4.36 -10.80 16.34
C LEU A 188 -5.50 -10.57 17.34
N ASP A 189 -6.75 -10.80 16.93
CA ASP A 189 -7.97 -10.52 17.69
C ASP A 189 -8.07 -9.10 18.30
N VAL A 190 -7.50 -8.11 17.61
CA VAL A 190 -7.61 -6.67 17.95
C VAL A 190 -8.41 -5.93 16.88
N PRO A 191 -8.99 -4.74 17.16
CA PRO A 191 -9.57 -3.91 16.11
C PRO A 191 -8.58 -3.59 15.00
N VAL A 192 -9.07 -3.51 13.76
CA VAL A 192 -8.26 -3.19 12.58
C VAL A 192 -8.95 -2.09 11.78
N GLY A 193 -8.24 -0.99 11.53
CA GLY A 193 -8.63 0.08 10.64
C GLY A 193 -7.86 0.03 9.33
N LEU A 194 -8.57 0.06 8.20
CA LEU A 194 -7.97 0.10 6.87
C LEU A 194 -8.36 1.40 6.18
N ILE A 195 -7.36 2.20 5.80
CA ILE A 195 -7.56 3.43 5.03
C ILE A 195 -7.04 3.18 3.62
N VAL A 196 -7.95 3.06 2.65
CA VAL A 196 -7.60 2.89 1.24
C VAL A 196 -7.44 4.24 0.57
N THR A 197 -6.26 4.48 0.02
CA THR A 197 -5.96 5.61 -0.87
C THR A 197 -5.31 5.06 -2.14
N ALA A 198 -6.12 4.77 -3.15
CA ALA A 198 -5.67 4.15 -4.38
C ALA A 198 -6.46 4.68 -5.57
N TRP A 199 -5.82 4.75 -6.74
CA TRP A 199 -6.51 5.13 -7.99
C TRP A 199 -5.94 4.36 -9.17
N GLY A 200 -6.80 3.58 -9.83
CA GLY A 200 -6.52 2.84 -11.06
C GLY A 200 -5.81 3.64 -12.15
N GLY A 201 -4.70 3.07 -12.65
CA GLY A 201 -3.85 3.68 -13.67
C GLY A 201 -2.93 4.79 -13.16
N SER A 202 -2.72 4.88 -11.85
CA SER A 202 -1.65 5.72 -11.30
C SER A 202 -0.30 5.01 -11.36
N ALA A 203 0.72 5.79 -11.68
CA ALA A 203 2.11 5.37 -11.61
C ALA A 203 2.71 5.76 -10.26
N CYS A 204 3.83 5.14 -9.86
CA CYS A 204 4.51 5.42 -8.58
C CYS A 204 4.83 6.92 -8.41
N GLU A 205 5.21 7.62 -9.48
CA GLU A 205 5.50 9.06 -9.46
C GLU A 205 4.30 9.95 -9.09
N ALA A 206 3.06 9.48 -9.26
CA ALA A 206 1.87 10.22 -8.83
C ALA A 206 1.77 10.36 -7.30
N TRP A 207 2.45 9.46 -6.58
CA TRP A 207 2.42 9.31 -5.12
C TRP A 207 3.67 9.86 -4.42
N MET A 208 4.47 10.66 -5.14
CA MET A 208 5.70 11.28 -4.64
C MET A 208 5.58 12.79 -4.58
N ALA A 209 6.20 13.44 -3.58
CA ALA A 209 6.33 14.89 -3.60
C ALA A 209 7.19 15.35 -4.79
N ALA A 210 6.89 16.53 -5.34
CA ALA A 210 7.59 17.07 -6.52
C ALA A 210 9.11 17.17 -6.32
N ASP A 211 9.56 17.49 -5.11
CA ASP A 211 10.98 17.61 -4.80
C ASP A 211 11.73 16.27 -4.91
N TRP A 212 11.08 15.15 -4.59
CA TRP A 212 11.71 13.82 -4.69
C TRP A 212 11.90 13.40 -6.13
N LEU A 213 10.99 13.82 -7.00
CA LEU A 213 11.01 13.51 -8.43
C LEU A 213 12.12 14.24 -9.19
N LYS A 214 12.75 15.26 -8.61
CA LYS A 214 13.94 15.92 -9.18
C LYS A 214 15.11 14.96 -9.40
N ALA A 215 15.16 13.84 -8.65
CA ALA A 215 16.14 12.78 -8.84
C ALA A 215 15.90 11.91 -10.09
N PHE A 216 14.75 12.08 -10.77
CA PHE A 216 14.32 11.26 -11.90
C PHE A 216 14.08 12.14 -13.14
N PRO A 217 15.12 12.47 -13.93
CA PRO A 217 15.01 13.39 -15.06
C PRO A 217 14.07 12.91 -16.18
N LYS A 218 13.68 11.63 -16.19
CA LYS A 218 12.68 11.06 -17.10
C LYS A 218 11.23 11.40 -16.71
N VAL A 219 11.00 11.95 -15.51
CA VAL A 219 9.67 12.32 -15.02
C VAL A 219 9.40 13.80 -15.29
N THR A 220 8.31 14.09 -16.00
CA THR A 220 7.86 15.45 -16.26
C THR A 220 6.90 15.92 -15.17
N LEU A 221 7.30 16.92 -14.39
CA LEU A 221 6.45 17.52 -13.35
C LEU A 221 5.33 18.38 -13.95
N PRO A 222 4.13 18.42 -13.33
CA PRO A 222 3.08 19.33 -13.74
C PRO A 222 3.48 20.78 -13.54
N ARG A 223 3.10 21.66 -14.47
CA ARG A 223 3.38 23.10 -14.35
C ARG A 223 2.22 23.87 -13.72
N ASP A 224 1.00 23.44 -14.00
CA ASP A 224 -0.22 24.10 -13.59
C ASP A 224 -1.37 23.11 -13.41
N GLU A 225 -2.51 23.62 -12.95
CA GLU A 225 -3.72 22.85 -12.73
C GLU A 225 -4.29 22.25 -14.03
N LYS A 226 -3.92 22.77 -15.22
CA LYS A 226 -4.35 22.18 -16.50
C LYS A 226 -3.63 20.87 -16.76
N ASP A 227 -2.36 20.76 -16.39
CA ASP A 227 -1.62 19.49 -16.46
C ASP A 227 -2.24 18.44 -15.54
N VAL A 228 -2.63 18.83 -14.31
CA VAL A 228 -3.31 17.94 -13.36
C VAL A 228 -4.68 17.52 -13.87
N ASN A 229 -5.51 18.44 -14.38
CA ASN A 229 -6.83 18.09 -14.92
C ASN A 229 -6.78 17.17 -16.14
N ARG A 230 -5.74 17.31 -16.96
CA ARG A 230 -5.52 16.49 -18.15
C ARG A 230 -5.03 15.08 -17.79
N LEU A 231 -4.04 14.97 -16.91
CA LEU A 231 -3.38 13.71 -16.57
C LEU A 231 -4.03 12.97 -15.39
N LYS A 232 -4.70 13.70 -14.50
CA LYS A 232 -5.39 13.22 -13.29
C LYS A 232 -4.49 12.28 -12.48
N GLN A 233 -4.90 11.02 -12.32
CA GLN A 233 -4.17 10.01 -11.55
C GLN A 233 -2.82 9.61 -12.15
N ARG A 234 -2.56 9.93 -13.42
CA ARG A 234 -1.27 9.73 -14.08
C ARG A 234 -0.34 10.94 -13.91
N CYS A 235 -0.84 12.03 -13.35
CA CYS A 235 -0.04 13.23 -13.14
C CYS A 235 0.94 12.98 -11.98
N PRO A 236 2.27 13.12 -12.20
CA PRO A 236 3.23 13.03 -11.12
C PRO A 236 2.89 14.02 -10.00
N THR A 237 3.13 13.66 -8.75
CA THR A 237 2.79 14.44 -7.53
C THR A 237 1.30 14.60 -7.22
N ALA A 238 0.38 14.50 -8.18
CA ALA A 238 -0.98 14.94 -7.97
C ALA A 238 -1.77 14.11 -6.94
N LEU A 239 -1.48 12.81 -6.82
CA LEU A 239 -2.15 11.94 -5.83
C LEU A 239 -1.49 12.01 -4.45
N TYR A 240 -0.17 12.22 -4.41
CA TYR A 240 0.51 12.60 -3.18
C TYR A 240 -0.18 13.81 -2.56
N ASN A 241 -0.36 14.88 -3.34
CA ASN A 241 -0.99 16.11 -2.87
C ASN A 241 -2.48 15.96 -2.55
N GLY A 242 -3.24 15.31 -3.43
CA GLY A 242 -4.70 15.27 -3.38
C GLY A 242 -5.28 14.24 -2.40
N GLN A 243 -4.57 13.13 -2.14
CA GLN A 243 -5.09 12.02 -1.33
C GLN A 243 -4.18 11.60 -0.19
N LEU A 244 -2.87 11.45 -0.43
CA LEU A 244 -1.99 10.92 0.60
C LEU A 244 -1.62 11.98 1.64
N ARG A 245 -1.25 13.17 1.18
CA ARG A 245 -0.74 14.28 1.99
C ARG A 245 -1.68 14.71 3.13
N PRO A 246 -3.01 14.74 2.95
CA PRO A 246 -3.95 14.93 4.07
C PRO A 246 -3.84 13.88 5.18
N LEU A 247 -3.54 12.62 4.85
CA LEU A 247 -3.46 11.51 5.80
C LEU A 247 -2.12 11.49 6.57
N ILE A 248 -1.08 12.14 6.04
CA ILE A 248 0.27 12.10 6.60
C ILE A 248 0.26 12.58 8.06
N GLY A 249 0.73 11.69 8.94
CA GLY A 249 0.78 11.87 10.38
C GLY A 249 -0.39 11.25 11.14
N TYR A 250 -1.33 10.58 10.46
CA TYR A 250 -2.27 9.68 11.11
C TYR A 250 -1.48 8.47 11.59
N ALA A 251 -1.42 8.25 12.89
CA ALA A 251 -0.61 7.15 13.43
C ALA A 251 -1.08 5.81 12.85
N MET A 252 -0.14 5.00 12.38
CA MET A 252 -0.42 3.73 11.70
C MET A 252 0.61 2.67 12.09
N ARG A 253 0.32 1.39 11.86
CA ARG A 253 1.32 0.34 12.01
C ARG A 253 2.25 0.28 10.81
N GLY A 254 1.73 0.46 9.61
CA GLY A 254 2.48 0.39 8.37
C GLY A 254 1.61 0.64 7.14
N ALA A 255 2.19 0.40 5.96
CA ALA A 255 1.52 0.55 4.69
C ALA A 255 1.60 -0.72 3.85
N ILE A 256 0.53 -1.00 3.10
CA ILE A 256 0.52 -1.99 2.02
C ILE A 256 0.38 -1.31 0.66
N TRP A 257 1.09 -1.82 -0.34
CA TRP A 257 1.19 -1.21 -1.67
C TRP A 257 0.96 -2.23 -2.79
N TYR A 258 0.01 -1.97 -3.67
CA TYR A 258 -0.18 -2.80 -4.88
C TYR A 258 -0.26 -1.92 -6.11
N GLN A 259 0.91 -1.77 -6.74
CA GLN A 259 1.12 -0.98 -7.93
C GLN A 259 2.37 -1.45 -8.66
N GLY A 260 2.38 -1.18 -9.96
CA GLY A 260 3.54 -1.32 -10.82
C GLY A 260 3.14 -1.37 -12.28
N GLU A 261 1.90 -1.79 -12.57
CA GLU A 261 1.47 -2.12 -13.93
C GLU A 261 1.60 -0.91 -14.87
N ASP A 262 1.31 0.32 -14.43
CA ASP A 262 1.50 1.53 -15.27
C ASP A 262 2.99 1.91 -15.47
N ASN A 263 3.87 1.46 -14.58
CA ASN A 263 5.33 1.64 -14.69
C ASN A 263 6.02 0.54 -15.52
N VAL A 264 5.31 -0.46 -16.05
CA VAL A 264 5.94 -1.49 -16.91
C VAL A 264 6.75 -0.88 -18.07
N PRO A 265 6.27 0.11 -18.84
CA PRO A 265 7.07 0.73 -19.91
C PRO A 265 8.26 1.57 -19.42
N ARG A 266 8.40 1.75 -18.10
CA ARG A 266 9.36 2.62 -17.41
C ARG A 266 10.03 1.86 -16.25
N TYR A 267 10.23 0.56 -16.44
CA TYR A 267 10.71 -0.34 -15.39
C TYR A 267 12.13 0.04 -14.91
N ASP A 268 12.97 0.59 -15.79
CA ASP A 268 14.43 0.70 -15.64
C ASP A 268 14.89 1.51 -14.42
N TYR A 269 14.02 2.34 -13.84
CA TYR A 269 14.30 3.09 -12.61
C TYR A 269 13.28 2.84 -11.50
N TYR A 270 12.42 1.82 -11.62
CA TYR A 270 11.33 1.58 -10.67
C TYR A 270 11.82 1.27 -9.25
N ALA A 271 12.89 0.46 -9.09
CA ALA A 271 13.42 0.14 -7.77
C ALA A 271 13.85 1.40 -7.01
N SER A 272 14.57 2.31 -7.69
CA SER A 272 15.01 3.59 -7.13
C SER A 272 13.83 4.53 -6.86
N LEU A 273 12.81 4.50 -7.71
CA LEU A 273 11.58 5.29 -7.57
C LEU A 273 10.81 4.88 -6.32
N LEU A 274 10.56 3.58 -6.15
CA LEU A 274 9.88 3.01 -4.99
C LEU A 274 10.67 3.26 -3.70
N GLU A 275 12.00 3.08 -3.72
CA GLU A 275 12.87 3.38 -2.57
C GLU A 275 12.76 4.85 -2.15
N THR A 276 12.82 5.76 -3.11
CA THR A 276 12.71 7.21 -2.85
C THR A 276 11.33 7.57 -2.34
N MET A 277 10.25 6.98 -2.89
CA MET A 277 8.89 7.18 -2.42
C MET A 277 8.72 6.73 -0.97
N VAL A 278 9.14 5.50 -0.64
CA VAL A 278 9.00 4.96 0.74
C VAL A 278 9.83 5.76 1.73
N ARG A 279 11.06 6.15 1.37
CA ARG A 279 11.89 7.03 2.20
C ARG A 279 11.21 8.38 2.43
N GLY A 280 10.65 8.98 1.37
CA GLY A 280 9.90 10.23 1.46
C GLY A 280 8.68 10.14 2.36
N TRP A 281 7.86 9.09 2.19
CA TRP A 281 6.70 8.85 3.05
C TRP A 281 7.10 8.71 4.52
N ARG A 282 8.14 7.94 4.82
CA ARG A 282 8.67 7.78 6.19
C ARG A 282 9.14 9.11 6.78
N ALA A 283 9.84 9.92 5.99
CA ALA A 283 10.31 11.24 6.40
C ALA A 283 9.15 12.19 6.71
N ASP A 284 8.10 12.18 5.89
CA ASP A 284 6.94 13.05 6.08
C ASP A 284 6.04 12.59 7.23
N TRP A 285 5.85 11.27 7.39
CA TRP A 285 5.06 10.69 8.48
C TRP A 285 5.75 10.86 9.84
N LYS A 286 7.09 10.93 9.85
CA LYS A 286 7.92 11.05 11.06
C LYS A 286 7.67 9.93 12.06
N GLN A 287 7.40 8.72 11.57
CA GLN A 287 7.08 7.54 12.38
C GLN A 287 8.13 6.43 12.20
N GLY A 288 9.40 6.82 12.05
CA GLY A 288 10.52 5.92 11.81
C GLY A 288 10.37 5.10 10.53
N ASN A 289 11.00 3.91 10.52
CA ASN A 289 10.94 2.99 9.39
C ASN A 289 9.73 2.05 9.53
N PHE A 290 8.52 2.61 9.45
CA PHE A 290 7.30 1.79 9.51
C PHE A 290 7.32 0.66 8.45
N PRO A 291 6.79 -0.54 8.77
CA PRO A 291 6.62 -1.64 7.83
C PRO A 291 5.99 -1.24 6.50
N PHE A 292 6.59 -1.68 5.39
CA PHE A 292 6.09 -1.40 4.03
C PHE A 292 6.03 -2.70 3.23
N TYR A 293 4.84 -3.26 3.04
CA TYR A 293 4.66 -4.52 2.31
C TYR A 293 4.01 -4.26 0.98
N TYR A 294 4.46 -4.94 -0.08
CA TYR A 294 3.93 -4.68 -1.41
C TYR A 294 3.79 -5.92 -2.26
N CYS A 295 2.90 -5.89 -3.23
CA CYS A 295 2.74 -6.97 -4.20
C CYS A 295 3.73 -6.82 -5.34
N GLN A 296 4.37 -7.92 -5.73
CA GLN A 296 4.87 -8.09 -7.08
C GLN A 296 3.68 -8.01 -8.05
N ILE A 297 3.84 -7.36 -9.21
CA ILE A 297 2.76 -7.38 -10.21
C ILE A 297 2.53 -8.82 -10.69
N ALA A 298 1.27 -9.20 -10.82
CA ALA A 298 0.91 -10.54 -11.27
C ALA A 298 1.14 -10.67 -12.79
N PRO A 299 1.44 -11.88 -13.30
CA PRO A 299 1.57 -12.10 -14.74
C PRO A 299 0.28 -11.75 -15.51
N TYR A 300 0.48 -11.13 -16.67
CA TYR A 300 -0.57 -10.68 -17.60
C TYR A 300 0.07 -10.56 -18.99
N ASP A 301 -0.65 -10.90 -20.06
CA ASP A 301 -0.15 -10.66 -21.41
C ASP A 301 -0.22 -9.18 -21.77
N TYR A 302 0.88 -8.46 -21.56
CA TYR A 302 0.99 -7.04 -21.86
C TYR A 302 0.92 -6.72 -23.37
N SER A 303 1.10 -7.71 -24.25
CA SER A 303 0.97 -7.50 -25.69
C SER A 303 -0.45 -7.09 -26.09
N LEU A 304 -1.46 -7.48 -25.30
CA LEU A 304 -2.87 -7.10 -25.45
C LEU A 304 -3.10 -5.58 -25.35
N ILE A 305 -2.15 -4.83 -24.78
CA ILE A 305 -2.15 -3.36 -24.70
C ILE A 305 -0.92 -2.73 -25.37
N ASN A 306 -0.26 -3.48 -26.27
CA ASN A 306 0.96 -3.08 -26.99
C ASN A 306 2.16 -2.74 -26.07
N TRP A 307 2.21 -3.33 -24.88
CA TRP A 307 3.32 -3.19 -23.94
C TRP A 307 4.08 -4.51 -23.82
N SER A 308 5.26 -4.47 -23.20
CA SER A 308 6.03 -5.66 -22.83
C SER A 308 6.99 -5.32 -21.70
N GLY A 309 7.61 -6.35 -21.11
CA GLY A 309 8.71 -6.19 -20.16
C GLY A 309 8.28 -6.19 -18.70
N SER A 310 7.12 -6.75 -18.38
CA SER A 310 6.66 -6.88 -16.99
C SER A 310 7.57 -7.76 -16.13
N GLN A 311 8.29 -8.73 -16.71
CA GLN A 311 9.35 -9.49 -16.04
C GLN A 311 10.51 -8.60 -15.56
N LEU A 312 10.83 -7.54 -16.30
CA LEU A 312 11.84 -6.56 -15.90
C LEU A 312 11.33 -5.67 -14.78
N LEU A 313 10.04 -5.31 -14.79
CA LEU A 313 9.44 -4.62 -13.64
C LEU A 313 9.41 -5.52 -12.39
N ARG A 314 9.09 -6.81 -12.54
CA ARG A 314 9.11 -7.78 -11.43
C ARG A 314 10.51 -7.94 -10.83
N GLU A 315 11.55 -7.91 -11.66
CA GLU A 315 12.94 -7.86 -11.20
C GLU A 315 13.23 -6.59 -10.40
N GLN A 316 12.73 -5.43 -10.85
CA GLN A 316 12.88 -4.16 -10.13
C GLN A 316 12.13 -4.15 -8.80
N GLN A 317 10.97 -4.81 -8.73
CA GLN A 317 10.23 -5.02 -7.48
C GLN A 317 11.00 -5.95 -6.53
N LEU A 318 11.65 -7.00 -7.03
CA LEU A 318 12.53 -7.85 -6.22
C LEU A 318 13.74 -7.07 -5.69
N LEU A 319 14.35 -6.23 -6.54
CA LEU A 319 15.47 -5.38 -6.17
C LEU A 319 15.08 -4.32 -5.12
N ALA A 320 13.87 -3.77 -5.19
CA ALA A 320 13.36 -2.83 -4.20
C ALA A 320 13.27 -3.45 -2.79
N GLU A 321 12.97 -4.75 -2.68
CA GLU A 321 12.88 -5.45 -1.39
C GLU A 321 14.24 -5.39 -0.65
N GLN A 322 15.32 -5.54 -1.40
CA GLN A 322 16.70 -5.52 -0.88
C GLN A 322 17.15 -4.11 -0.50
N ARG A 323 16.60 -3.08 -1.16
CA ARG A 323 17.00 -1.68 -0.97
C ARG A 323 16.21 -0.96 0.12
N ILE A 324 14.99 -1.40 0.41
CA ILE A 324 14.08 -0.71 1.32
C ILE A 324 14.06 -1.43 2.68
N PRO A 325 14.58 -0.81 3.76
CA PRO A 325 14.53 -1.41 5.10
C PRO A 325 13.08 -1.68 5.53
N HIS A 326 12.85 -2.78 6.26
CA HIS A 326 11.52 -3.19 6.74
C HIS A 326 10.46 -3.34 5.62
N ALA A 327 10.91 -3.62 4.40
CA ALA A 327 10.03 -4.00 3.31
C ALA A 327 10.09 -5.50 3.00
N ARG A 328 8.97 -6.03 2.52
CA ARG A 328 8.84 -7.39 1.98
C ARG A 328 7.88 -7.39 0.81
N MET A 329 8.14 -8.27 -0.15
CA MET A 329 7.33 -8.40 -1.36
C MET A 329 6.48 -9.67 -1.33
N ALA A 330 5.17 -9.54 -1.54
CA ALA A 330 4.28 -10.66 -1.80
C ALA A 330 4.38 -11.06 -3.26
N VAL A 331 4.83 -12.28 -3.55
CA VAL A 331 4.97 -12.83 -4.90
C VAL A 331 3.60 -13.29 -5.42
N LEU A 332 3.25 -12.96 -6.67
CA LEU A 332 1.95 -13.24 -7.30
C LEU A 332 2.05 -14.01 -8.62
N MET A 333 3.15 -14.74 -8.84
CA MET A 333 3.40 -15.47 -10.11
C MET A 333 2.36 -16.54 -10.44
N ASP A 334 1.62 -17.06 -9.45
CA ASP A 334 0.54 -18.04 -9.59
C ASP A 334 -0.87 -17.41 -9.54
N ALA A 335 -0.96 -16.09 -9.32
CA ALA A 335 -2.21 -15.36 -9.11
C ALA A 335 -2.52 -14.36 -10.25
N GLY A 336 -1.94 -14.60 -11.45
CA GLY A 336 -2.14 -13.81 -12.65
C GLY A 336 -3.44 -14.15 -13.40
N LEU A 337 -3.69 -13.41 -14.49
CA LEU A 337 -4.76 -13.71 -15.44
C LEU A 337 -4.34 -13.26 -16.85
N GLU A 338 -4.15 -14.22 -17.77
CA GLU A 338 -3.56 -14.01 -19.09
C GLU A 338 -4.19 -12.82 -19.83
N TYR A 339 -5.52 -12.85 -19.93
CA TYR A 339 -6.29 -11.87 -20.69
C TYR A 339 -6.91 -10.77 -19.82
N GLY A 340 -6.42 -10.57 -18.60
CA GLY A 340 -6.96 -9.56 -17.69
C GLY A 340 -5.95 -9.01 -16.69
N ILE A 341 -5.56 -7.75 -16.88
CA ILE A 341 -4.61 -7.03 -16.01
C ILE A 341 -5.07 -6.91 -14.54
N HIS A 342 -6.36 -7.12 -14.27
CA HIS A 342 -6.91 -7.22 -12.91
C HIS A 342 -7.25 -8.68 -12.58
N PRO A 343 -6.30 -9.46 -12.03
CA PRO A 343 -6.54 -10.86 -11.71
C PRO A 343 -7.60 -11.02 -10.62
N ARG A 344 -8.34 -12.12 -10.69
CA ARG A 344 -9.49 -12.42 -9.81
C ARG A 344 -9.08 -12.80 -8.38
N MET A 345 -7.86 -13.31 -8.22
CA MET A 345 -7.28 -13.88 -7.00
C MET A 345 -6.84 -12.81 -5.98
N LYS A 346 -7.75 -11.91 -5.58
CA LYS A 346 -7.45 -10.84 -4.60
C LYS A 346 -7.29 -11.32 -3.17
N ARG A 347 -7.85 -12.49 -2.86
CA ARG A 347 -7.65 -13.15 -1.56
C ARG A 347 -6.17 -13.48 -1.35
N GLN A 348 -5.54 -14.12 -2.34
CA GLN A 348 -4.13 -14.49 -2.33
C GLN A 348 -3.25 -13.25 -2.14
N ALA A 349 -3.51 -12.15 -2.86
CA ALA A 349 -2.75 -10.91 -2.69
C ALA A 349 -2.87 -10.33 -1.26
N GLY A 350 -4.10 -10.22 -0.73
CA GLY A 350 -4.33 -9.68 0.62
C GLY A 350 -3.75 -10.56 1.73
N GLU A 351 -3.96 -11.88 1.65
CA GLU A 351 -3.49 -12.84 2.66
C GLU A 351 -1.96 -12.97 2.64
N ARG A 352 -1.31 -12.87 1.47
CA ARG A 352 0.16 -12.83 1.38
C ARG A 352 0.76 -11.57 1.98
N LEU A 353 0.11 -10.41 1.80
CA LEU A 353 0.52 -9.19 2.51
C LEU A 353 0.34 -9.34 4.02
N ALA A 354 -0.74 -10.01 4.46
CA ALA A 354 -0.98 -10.23 5.88
C ALA A 354 0.03 -11.21 6.47
N LEU A 355 0.38 -12.28 5.76
CA LEU A 355 1.47 -13.19 6.09
C LEU A 355 2.76 -12.41 6.37
N LEU A 356 3.15 -11.52 5.45
CA LEU A 356 4.34 -10.70 5.62
C LEU A 356 4.27 -9.80 6.87
N ALA A 357 3.11 -9.20 7.14
CA ALA A 357 2.91 -8.39 8.35
C ALA A 357 2.96 -9.22 9.64
N LEU A 358 2.26 -10.36 9.67
CA LEU A 358 2.23 -11.26 10.83
C LEU A 358 3.64 -11.76 11.17
N THR A 359 4.43 -12.16 10.17
CA THR A 359 5.80 -12.63 10.37
C THR A 359 6.76 -11.49 10.75
N ASN A 360 6.78 -10.40 9.96
CA ASN A 360 7.86 -9.39 10.03
C ASN A 360 7.53 -8.16 10.89
N THR A 361 6.25 -7.91 11.21
CA THR A 361 5.83 -6.84 12.13
C THR A 361 5.43 -7.40 13.49
N TYR A 362 4.62 -8.46 13.52
CA TYR A 362 4.05 -8.98 14.76
C TYR A 362 4.81 -10.19 15.34
N GLY A 363 5.82 -10.70 14.63
CA GLY A 363 6.69 -11.78 15.12
C GLY A 363 5.97 -13.12 15.29
N VAL A 364 4.87 -13.34 14.56
CA VAL A 364 4.16 -14.63 14.56
C VAL A 364 5.09 -15.70 13.99
N LYS A 365 5.30 -16.77 14.76
CA LYS A 365 6.21 -17.87 14.41
C LYS A 365 5.47 -18.97 13.65
N GLY A 366 6.22 -19.75 12.86
CA GLY A 366 5.70 -20.90 12.13
C GLY A 366 5.02 -20.56 10.79
N LEU A 367 5.02 -19.29 10.40
CA LEU A 367 4.56 -18.83 9.10
C LEU A 367 5.70 -18.85 8.07
N PRO A 368 5.45 -19.27 6.81
CA PRO A 368 6.48 -19.32 5.77
C PRO A 368 6.89 -17.92 5.29
N ASP A 369 7.98 -17.87 4.53
CA ASP A 369 8.45 -16.69 3.78
C ASP A 369 8.57 -17.04 2.28
N PHE A 370 8.69 -16.04 1.42
CA PHE A 370 8.89 -16.27 -0.01
C PHE A 370 10.34 -16.67 -0.27
N ALA A 371 10.52 -17.84 -0.88
CA ALA A 371 11.84 -18.27 -1.35
C ALA A 371 12.33 -17.34 -2.47
N THR A 372 13.63 -17.03 -2.45
CA THR A 372 14.23 -16.15 -3.47
C THR A 372 15.50 -16.72 -4.05
N TYR A 373 15.65 -16.55 -5.36
CA TYR A 373 16.90 -16.85 -6.06
C TYR A 373 18.07 -16.17 -5.33
N SER A 374 19.13 -16.95 -5.09
CA SER A 374 20.32 -16.47 -4.37
C SER A 374 21.60 -16.59 -5.21
N LYS A 375 21.80 -17.73 -5.89
CA LYS A 375 23.01 -18.02 -6.66
C LYS A 375 22.72 -19.08 -7.71
N VAL A 376 23.47 -19.04 -8.81
CA VAL A 376 23.60 -20.14 -9.77
C VAL A 376 25.05 -20.61 -9.83
N GLU A 377 25.25 -21.92 -9.94
CA GLU A 377 26.55 -22.55 -10.23
C GLU A 377 26.43 -23.41 -11.49
N PHE A 378 27.38 -23.32 -12.41
CA PHE A 378 27.38 -24.13 -13.63
C PHE A 378 28.33 -25.31 -13.47
N GLN A 379 27.80 -26.52 -13.52
CA GLN A 379 28.51 -27.78 -13.32
C GLN A 379 28.40 -28.61 -14.61
N GLY A 380 29.42 -28.51 -15.46
CA GLY A 380 29.40 -29.16 -16.78
C GLY A 380 28.31 -28.57 -17.67
N ASP A 381 27.32 -29.38 -18.02
CA ASP A 381 26.17 -29.02 -18.86
C ASP A 381 24.93 -28.60 -18.04
N THR A 382 25.05 -28.54 -16.72
CA THR A 382 23.91 -28.33 -15.81
C THR A 382 24.10 -27.06 -14.99
N ALA A 383 23.08 -26.21 -14.97
CA ALA A 383 23.00 -25.07 -14.06
C ALA A 383 22.30 -25.48 -12.75
N VAL A 384 22.92 -25.16 -11.61
CA VAL A 384 22.43 -25.46 -10.27
C VAL A 384 22.00 -24.14 -9.62
N VAL A 385 20.70 -23.90 -9.60
CA VAL A 385 20.07 -22.71 -9.05
C VAL A 385 19.75 -22.94 -7.58
N GLN A 386 20.23 -22.08 -6.69
CA GLN A 386 20.01 -22.15 -5.25
C GLN A 386 19.09 -21.04 -4.76
N PHE A 387 18.19 -21.37 -3.84
CA PHE A 387 17.26 -20.45 -3.21
C PHE A 387 17.62 -20.18 -1.75
N ASP A 388 17.49 -18.92 -1.33
CA ASP A 388 17.46 -18.49 0.06
C ASP A 388 16.01 -18.49 0.57
N ARG A 389 15.81 -18.29 1.88
CA ARG A 389 14.49 -18.30 2.54
C ARG A 389 13.67 -19.57 2.27
N SER A 390 14.37 -20.67 2.04
CA SER A 390 13.81 -21.99 1.69
C SER A 390 14.67 -23.11 2.28
N LYS A 391 15.02 -23.00 3.57
CA LYS A 391 16.01 -23.88 4.22
C LYS A 391 15.69 -25.38 4.10
N GLU A 392 14.42 -25.71 3.91
CA GLU A 392 13.93 -27.08 3.76
C GLU A 392 13.88 -27.49 2.26
N TRP A 393 12.86 -27.06 1.51
CA TRP A 393 12.59 -27.53 0.14
C TRP A 393 11.94 -26.46 -0.74
N VAL A 394 12.22 -26.52 -2.04
CA VAL A 394 11.33 -26.00 -3.09
C VAL A 394 10.64 -27.19 -3.79
N TYR A 395 9.53 -26.97 -4.49
CA TYR A 395 8.84 -28.02 -5.25
C TYR A 395 8.14 -27.46 -6.48
N PHE A 396 7.77 -28.34 -7.42
CA PHE A 396 6.94 -27.95 -8.56
C PHE A 396 5.47 -28.25 -8.26
N GLU A 397 4.59 -27.25 -8.42
CA GLU A 397 3.16 -27.35 -8.09
C GLU A 397 2.43 -28.41 -8.91
N HIS A 398 2.87 -28.68 -10.14
CA HIS A 398 2.16 -29.52 -11.11
C HIS A 398 2.92 -30.77 -11.56
N GLY A 399 3.90 -31.24 -10.79
CA GLY A 399 4.60 -32.50 -11.09
C GLY A 399 6.04 -32.56 -10.58
N THR A 400 6.89 -33.28 -11.32
CA THR A 400 8.30 -33.51 -10.95
C THR A 400 9.31 -32.69 -11.76
N THR A 401 8.83 -31.83 -12.67
CA THR A 401 9.64 -30.97 -13.55
C THR A 401 8.90 -29.67 -13.86
N SER A 402 9.60 -28.68 -14.39
CA SER A 402 9.04 -27.39 -14.84
C SER A 402 9.39 -27.12 -16.30
N LYS A 403 8.44 -26.50 -17.01
CA LYS A 403 8.62 -26.03 -18.40
C LYS A 403 8.96 -24.54 -18.50
N LEU A 404 9.11 -23.86 -17.35
CA LEU A 404 9.31 -22.41 -17.28
C LEU A 404 10.77 -22.01 -17.17
N PHE A 405 11.69 -22.99 -17.25
CA PHE A 405 13.12 -22.74 -17.24
C PHE A 405 13.70 -22.70 -18.65
N GLU A 406 14.56 -21.73 -18.87
CA GLU A 406 15.36 -21.59 -20.09
C GLU A 406 16.82 -21.39 -19.72
N VAL A 407 17.72 -21.84 -20.61
CA VAL A 407 19.17 -21.81 -20.41
C VAL A 407 19.82 -21.23 -21.66
N ALA A 408 20.87 -20.43 -21.49
CA ALA A 408 21.66 -19.89 -22.60
C ALA A 408 23.14 -20.23 -22.45
N GLY A 409 23.81 -20.41 -23.60
CA GLY A 409 25.26 -20.49 -23.71
C GLY A 409 25.87 -19.09 -23.86
N ARG A 410 27.17 -19.05 -24.23
CA ARG A 410 27.90 -17.78 -24.45
C ARG A 410 27.36 -16.93 -25.61
N ASP A 411 26.53 -17.51 -26.46
CA ASP A 411 25.82 -16.83 -27.55
C ASP A 411 24.61 -16.02 -27.07
N SER A 412 24.24 -16.14 -25.78
CA SER A 412 23.09 -15.48 -25.15
C SER A 412 21.74 -15.84 -25.79
N VAL A 413 21.66 -16.96 -26.50
CA VAL A 413 20.42 -17.49 -27.04
C VAL A 413 19.81 -18.43 -26.01
N PHE A 414 18.60 -18.11 -25.54
CA PHE A 414 17.89 -18.93 -24.56
C PHE A 414 17.14 -20.07 -25.23
N HIS A 415 17.35 -21.28 -24.73
CA HIS A 415 16.66 -22.50 -25.13
C HIS A 415 15.87 -23.08 -23.96
N PRO A 416 14.70 -23.71 -24.20
CA PRO A 416 13.98 -24.44 -23.16
C PRO A 416 14.85 -25.49 -22.48
N ALA A 417 14.72 -25.62 -21.16
CA ALA A 417 15.36 -26.69 -20.40
C ALA A 417 14.55 -28.00 -20.54
N ASN A 418 15.14 -29.02 -21.15
CA ASN A 418 14.50 -30.34 -21.31
C ASN A 418 14.60 -31.19 -20.03
N HIS A 419 15.51 -30.85 -19.12
CA HIS A 419 15.76 -31.57 -17.88
C HIS A 419 15.80 -30.58 -16.71
N VAL A 420 14.75 -30.60 -15.90
CA VAL A 420 14.63 -29.78 -14.69
C VAL A 420 14.23 -30.66 -13.52
N TRP A 421 15.02 -30.66 -12.44
CA TRP A 421 14.71 -31.42 -11.23
C TRP A 421 15.14 -30.68 -9.98
N ILE A 422 14.60 -31.11 -8.84
CA ILE A 422 14.88 -30.50 -7.54
C ILE A 422 15.68 -31.46 -6.67
N ALA A 423 16.64 -30.90 -5.93
CA ALA A 423 17.18 -31.54 -4.74
C ALA A 423 17.25 -30.50 -3.61
N ARG A 424 16.43 -30.68 -2.57
CA ARG A 424 16.29 -29.72 -1.45
C ARG A 424 15.88 -28.32 -1.93
N ASN A 425 16.66 -27.31 -1.59
CA ASN A 425 16.47 -25.91 -1.97
C ASN A 425 17.19 -25.54 -3.27
N ARG A 426 17.48 -26.52 -4.13
CA ARG A 426 18.17 -26.33 -5.40
C ARG A 426 17.35 -26.88 -6.55
N VAL A 427 17.33 -26.14 -7.65
CA VAL A 427 16.80 -26.56 -8.95
C VAL A 427 17.97 -26.77 -9.90
N TYR A 428 18.05 -27.94 -10.49
CA TYR A 428 19.01 -28.29 -11.52
C TYR A 428 18.33 -28.12 -12.87
N VAL A 429 18.99 -27.41 -13.78
CA VAL A 429 18.44 -26.98 -15.06
C VAL A 429 19.42 -27.33 -16.17
N LYS A 430 18.97 -28.13 -17.14
CA LYS A 430 19.76 -28.55 -18.30
C LYS A 430 18.91 -28.50 -19.57
N SER A 431 19.55 -28.10 -20.66
CA SER A 431 19.01 -28.13 -22.02
C SER A 431 19.95 -28.93 -22.92
N ASP A 432 19.41 -29.87 -23.71
CA ASP A 432 20.23 -30.65 -24.66
C ASP A 432 20.78 -29.79 -25.79
N SER A 433 20.20 -28.59 -25.99
CA SER A 433 20.67 -27.61 -26.99
C SER A 433 21.81 -26.73 -26.47
N VAL A 434 22.16 -26.79 -25.18
CA VAL A 434 23.14 -25.90 -24.56
C VAL A 434 24.19 -26.73 -23.79
N ALA A 435 25.29 -27.07 -24.45
CA ALA A 435 26.36 -27.89 -23.85
C ALA A 435 27.13 -27.17 -22.72
N HIS A 436 27.23 -25.85 -22.78
CA HIS A 436 27.99 -25.02 -21.83
C HIS A 436 27.14 -23.85 -21.35
N PRO A 437 26.23 -24.08 -20.39
CA PRO A 437 25.33 -23.04 -19.90
C PRO A 437 26.09 -21.95 -19.13
N VAL A 438 25.67 -20.71 -19.32
CA VAL A 438 26.19 -19.53 -18.61
C VAL A 438 25.08 -18.65 -18.04
N ALA A 439 23.82 -18.90 -18.39
CA ALA A 439 22.67 -18.20 -17.85
C ALA A 439 21.43 -19.09 -17.74
N VAL A 440 20.57 -18.76 -16.78
CA VAL A 440 19.26 -19.39 -16.55
C VAL A 440 18.20 -18.31 -16.38
N ARG A 441 17.00 -18.58 -16.89
CA ARG A 441 15.79 -17.80 -16.64
C ARG A 441 14.68 -18.70 -16.12
N TYR A 442 13.84 -18.15 -15.25
CA TYR A 442 12.64 -18.80 -14.76
C TYR A 442 11.43 -17.88 -14.92
N ALA A 443 10.39 -18.36 -15.60
CA ALA A 443 9.13 -17.65 -15.82
C ALA A 443 9.35 -16.20 -16.33
N TRP A 444 10.31 -16.03 -17.25
CA TRP A 444 10.83 -14.73 -17.69
C TRP A 444 10.09 -14.16 -18.91
N SER A 445 8.78 -14.06 -18.80
CA SER A 445 7.87 -13.60 -19.85
C SER A 445 6.78 -12.69 -19.27
N ASP A 446 6.03 -11.99 -20.13
CA ASP A 446 4.92 -11.16 -19.64
C ASP A 446 3.81 -12.00 -18.98
N TRP A 447 3.45 -13.09 -19.63
CA TRP A 447 2.56 -14.11 -19.11
C TRP A 447 3.31 -15.40 -18.78
N ALA A 448 3.14 -15.87 -17.54
CA ALA A 448 3.54 -17.19 -17.06
C ALA A 448 2.70 -17.51 -15.82
N VAL A 449 2.42 -18.79 -15.57
CA VAL A 449 1.86 -19.24 -14.29
C VAL A 449 2.99 -19.93 -13.54
N GLY A 450 3.55 -19.26 -12.53
CA GLY A 450 4.65 -19.79 -11.75
C GLY A 450 4.30 -21.12 -11.09
N ASP A 451 5.14 -22.13 -11.32
CA ASP A 451 5.00 -23.49 -10.81
C ASP A 451 6.03 -23.86 -9.74
N LEU A 452 7.03 -23.01 -9.47
CA LEU A 452 8.07 -23.25 -8.47
C LEU A 452 7.62 -22.64 -7.15
N MET A 453 7.51 -23.49 -6.14
CA MET A 453 6.87 -23.16 -4.88
C MET A 453 7.78 -23.46 -3.69
N HIS A 454 7.51 -22.79 -2.58
CA HIS A 454 8.04 -23.09 -1.25
C HIS A 454 6.91 -22.87 -0.23
N ASP A 455 6.57 -23.88 0.56
CA ASP A 455 5.52 -23.82 1.58
C ASP A 455 4.18 -23.22 1.08
N GLY A 456 3.75 -23.61 -0.13
CA GLY A 456 2.52 -23.10 -0.76
C GLY A 456 2.62 -21.68 -1.32
N LEU A 457 3.81 -21.06 -1.32
CA LEU A 457 4.06 -19.74 -1.86
C LEU A 457 4.91 -19.81 -3.14
N PRO A 458 4.57 -19.02 -4.18
CA PRO A 458 5.33 -19.01 -5.43
C PRO A 458 6.69 -18.32 -5.26
N VAL A 459 7.67 -18.79 -6.03
CA VAL A 459 8.94 -18.11 -6.26
C VAL A 459 8.76 -17.06 -7.37
N SER A 460 9.38 -15.89 -7.19
CA SER A 460 9.40 -14.84 -8.22
C SER A 460 10.06 -15.32 -9.52
N SER A 461 9.65 -14.76 -10.67
CA SER A 461 10.45 -14.84 -11.89
C SER A 461 11.85 -14.26 -11.65
N PHE A 462 12.88 -14.83 -12.27
CA PHE A 462 14.26 -14.35 -12.16
C PHE A 462 15.07 -14.69 -13.42
N ARG A 463 16.23 -14.04 -13.54
CA ARG A 463 17.26 -14.32 -14.53
C ARG A 463 18.65 -14.31 -13.88
N THR A 464 19.64 -14.84 -14.56
CA THR A 464 21.04 -14.84 -14.07
C THR A 464 22.02 -14.14 -15.02
N ASP A 465 21.55 -13.62 -16.15
CA ASP A 465 22.33 -12.88 -17.17
C ASP A 465 22.32 -11.35 -16.92
N PHE A 466 22.87 -10.91 -15.78
CA PHE A 466 22.90 -9.49 -15.39
C PHE A 466 23.79 -8.61 -16.27
#